data_AF-A0A2V6KUS0-F1
#
_entry.id   AF-A0A2V6KUS0-F1
#
_cell.length_a   1.000
_cell.length_b   1.000
_cell.length_c   1.000
_cell.angle_alpha   90.00
_cell.angle_beta   90.00
_cell.angle_gamma   90.00
#
_symmetry.space_group_name_H-M   'P 1'
#
loop_
_entity.id
_entity.type
_entity.pdbx_description
1 polymer ?
#
loop_
_entity_poly.entity_id
_entity_poly.type
_entity_poly.pdbx_seq_one_letter_code
_entity_poly.pdbx_strand_id
1 'polypeptide(L)'
;MSTIAAGQVAGLSRPAALEFSFFLSMPTMVVATGFDFLKTVMPHHHEAGIAPLTMNPHEWIVLAIGFIVSFFVALGVVAWFMNWVRARGFVPFAIYRIILGIGLLVLLVRGIM
;
A
#
# COMPACT_ATOMS: atom_id res chain seq x y z
N MET A 1 0.60 2.83 -8.41
CA MET A 1 0.89 2.64 -9.85
C MET A 1 -0.01 3.47 -10.74
N SER A 2 -1.28 3.72 -10.38
CA SER A 2 -2.15 4.61 -11.16
C SER A 2 -1.51 5.99 -11.39
N THR A 3 -1.01 6.62 -10.32
CA THR A 3 -0.32 7.92 -10.36
C THR A 3 0.96 7.94 -11.19
N ILE A 4 1.77 6.87 -11.14
CA ILE A 4 3.01 6.75 -11.92
C ILE A 4 2.69 6.58 -13.41
N ALA A 5 1.77 5.68 -13.74
CA ALA A 5 1.36 5.45 -15.13
C ALA A 5 0.68 6.70 -15.72
N ALA A 6 -0.21 7.34 -14.96
CA ALA A 6 -0.83 8.60 -15.35
C ALA A 6 0.22 9.71 -15.55
N GLY A 7 1.21 9.80 -14.67
CA GLY A 7 2.31 10.75 -14.81
C GLY A 7 3.12 10.52 -16.09
N GLN A 8 3.44 9.27 -16.42
CA GLN A 8 4.12 8.94 -17.67
C GLN A 8 3.28 9.26 -18.91
N VAL A 9 1.96 9.03 -18.87
CA VAL A 9 1.04 9.42 -19.95
C VAL A 9 0.96 10.93 -20.08
N ALA A 10 1.04 11.67 -18.98
CA ALA A 10 1.11 13.13 -18.96
C ALA A 10 2.47 13.71 -19.40
N GLY A 11 3.45 12.87 -19.77
CA GLY A 11 4.76 13.28 -20.28
C GLY A 11 5.87 13.37 -19.24
N LEU A 12 5.66 12.95 -17.99
CA LEU A 12 6.73 12.89 -16.98
C LEU A 12 7.70 11.76 -17.28
N SER A 13 8.99 12.01 -17.01
CA SER A 13 10.00 10.95 -17.02
C SER A 13 9.69 9.91 -15.94
N ARG A 14 10.08 8.66 -16.16
CA ARG A 14 9.92 7.55 -15.18
C ARG A 14 10.36 7.93 -13.75
N PRO A 15 11.55 8.51 -13.52
CA PRO A 15 11.96 8.93 -12.18
C PRO A 15 11.12 10.10 -11.64
N ALA A 16 10.76 11.08 -12.46
CA ALA A 16 9.93 12.20 -12.02
C ALA A 16 8.51 11.77 -11.62
N ALA A 17 7.89 10.87 -12.39
CA ALA A 17 6.58 10.30 -12.07
C ALA A 17 6.59 9.48 -10.76
N LEU A 18 7.73 8.84 -10.46
CA LEU A 18 7.95 8.13 -9.19
C LEU A 18 8.03 9.08 -8.02
N GLU A 19 8.92 10.07 -8.08
CA GLU A 19 9.13 11.04 -7.01
C GLU A 19 7.83 11.78 -6.71
N PHE A 20 7.10 12.21 -7.75
CA PHE A 20 5.77 12.79 -7.59
C PHE A 20 4.81 11.85 -6.86
N SER A 21 4.75 10.57 -7.26
CA SER A 21 3.87 9.60 -6.60
C SER A 21 4.25 9.36 -5.13
N PHE A 22 5.54 9.40 -4.79
CA PHE A 22 5.98 9.27 -3.39
C PHE A 22 5.61 10.51 -2.57
N PHE A 23 5.85 11.71 -3.09
CA PHE A 23 5.46 12.94 -2.41
C PHE A 23 3.95 13.04 -2.21
N LEU A 24 3.16 12.65 -3.20
CA LEU A 24 1.70 12.59 -3.10
C LEU A 24 1.24 11.53 -2.09
N SER A 25 1.96 10.41 -1.98
CA SER A 25 1.57 9.32 -1.06
C SER A 25 1.68 9.70 0.41
N MET A 26 2.61 10.58 0.79
CA MET A 26 2.80 10.98 2.19
C MET A 26 1.55 11.63 2.81
N PRO A 27 0.99 12.74 2.28
CA PRO A 27 -0.19 13.36 2.87
C PRO A 27 -1.43 12.47 2.73
N THR A 28 -1.58 11.77 1.61
CA THR A 28 -2.76 10.93 1.35
C THR A 28 -2.83 9.72 2.28
N MET A 29 -1.72 9.02 2.50
CA MET A 29 -1.66 7.88 3.42
C MET A 29 -1.82 8.31 4.88
N VAL A 30 -1.27 9.47 5.28
CA VAL A 30 -1.45 9.98 6.65
C VAL A 30 -2.92 10.27 6.93
N VAL A 31 -3.61 10.95 6.01
CA VAL A 31 -5.04 11.25 6.15
C VAL A 31 -5.88 9.98 6.12
N ALA A 32 -5.65 9.08 5.14
CA ALA A 32 -6.42 7.84 5.02
C ALA A 32 -6.23 6.92 6.24
N THR A 33 -4.98 6.68 6.66
CA THR A 33 -4.69 5.84 7.82
C THR A 33 -5.23 6.45 9.11
N GLY A 34 -5.10 7.77 9.29
CA GLY A 34 -5.64 8.46 10.46
C GLY A 34 -7.17 8.39 10.51
N PHE A 35 -7.83 8.53 9.36
CA PHE A 35 -9.29 8.41 9.25
C PHE A 35 -9.77 6.99 9.54
N ASP A 36 -9.12 5.97 8.95
CA ASP A 36 -9.44 4.57 9.19
C ASP A 36 -9.18 4.19 10.66
N PHE A 37 -8.09 4.66 11.25
CA PHE A 37 -7.79 4.45 12.67
C PHE A 37 -8.84 5.06 13.58
N LEU A 38 -9.25 6.31 13.31
CA LEU A 38 -10.29 6.99 14.09
C LEU A 38 -11.63 6.25 14.00
N LYS A 39 -12.03 5.81 12.80
CA LYS A 39 -13.25 5.00 12.61
C LYS A 39 -13.21 3.68 13.35
N THR A 40 -12.04 3.05 13.40
CA THR A 40 -11.90 1.74 14.02
C THR A 40 -11.83 1.83 15.56
N VAL A 41 -11.30 2.93 16.11
CA VAL A 41 -11.22 3.20 17.56
C VAL A 41 -12.50 3.82 18.12
N MET A 42 -13.23 4.62 17.33
CA MET A 42 -14.51 5.22 17.69
C MET A 42 -15.63 4.66 16.79
N PRO A 43 -16.17 3.47 17.11
CA PRO A 43 -17.27 2.91 16.35
C PRO A 43 -18.54 3.74 16.60
N HIS A 44 -18.82 4.71 15.73
CA HIS A 44 -20.17 5.23 15.60
C HIS A 44 -21.05 4.14 15.01
N HIS A 45 -22.17 3.86 15.69
CA HIS A 45 -23.07 2.70 15.57
C HIS A 45 -23.67 2.35 14.18
N HIS A 46 -23.20 2.90 13.05
CA HIS A 46 -23.86 2.75 11.74
C HIS A 46 -22.96 2.27 10.57
N GLU A 47 -21.66 2.01 10.76
CA GLU A 47 -20.81 1.50 9.67
C GLU A 47 -20.63 -0.03 9.76
N ALA A 48 -21.59 -0.75 9.17
CA ALA A 48 -21.75 -2.22 9.20
C ALA A 48 -20.68 -3.03 8.42
N GLY A 49 -19.43 -2.55 8.35
CA GLY A 49 -18.37 -3.22 7.58
C GLY A 49 -16.97 -3.17 8.20
N ILE A 50 -16.79 -2.46 9.32
CA ILE A 50 -15.49 -2.35 9.99
C ILE A 50 -15.57 -3.21 11.26
N ALA A 51 -14.84 -4.32 11.28
CA ALA A 51 -14.75 -5.17 12.46
C ALA A 51 -14.29 -4.29 13.65
N PRO A 52 -15.09 -4.13 14.72
CA PRO A 52 -14.66 -3.35 15.87
C PRO A 52 -13.39 -4.00 16.42
N LEU A 53 -12.32 -3.21 16.57
CA LEU A 53 -11.07 -3.69 17.18
C LEU A 53 -11.34 -3.96 18.66
N THR A 54 -11.71 -5.19 18.99
CA THR A 54 -11.64 -5.71 20.37
C THR A 54 -10.16 -5.94 20.70
N MET A 55 -9.42 -4.84 20.85
CA MET A 55 -7.96 -4.86 20.90
C MET A 55 -7.47 -5.31 22.30
N ASN A 56 -6.96 -6.52 22.40
CA ASN A 56 -6.30 -7.02 23.60
C ASN A 56 -4.93 -6.31 23.79
N PRO A 57 -4.38 -6.25 25.03
CA PRO A 57 -3.06 -5.65 25.28
C PRO A 57 -1.94 -6.24 24.42
N HIS A 58 -2.04 -7.52 24.05
CA HIS A 58 -1.12 -8.19 23.15
C HIS A 58 -1.17 -7.63 21.71
N GLU A 59 -2.35 -7.31 21.19
CA GLU A 59 -2.51 -6.80 19.81
C GLU A 59 -1.96 -5.38 19.67
N TRP A 60 -2.03 -4.57 20.73
CA TRP A 60 -1.33 -3.28 20.79
C TRP A 60 0.19 -3.41 20.68
N ILE A 61 0.78 -4.42 21.34
CA ILE A 61 2.21 -4.70 21.24
C ILE A 61 2.58 -5.14 19.81
N VAL A 62 1.78 -6.03 19.21
CA VAL A 62 2.00 -6.48 17.83
C VAL A 62 1.88 -5.32 16.84
N LEU A 63 0.89 -4.44 17.01
CA LEU A 63 0.73 -3.24 16.18
C LEU A 63 1.95 -2.32 16.28
N ALA A 64 2.44 -2.06 17.49
CA ALA A 64 3.61 -1.23 17.72
C ALA A 64 4.88 -1.82 17.06
N ILE A 65 5.11 -3.12 17.22
CA ILE A 65 6.23 -3.82 16.57
C ILE A 65 6.09 -3.74 15.05
N GLY A 66 4.91 -4.06 14.51
CA GLY A 66 4.64 -4.01 13.08
C GLY A 66 4.84 -2.61 12.50
N PHE A 67 4.43 -1.56 13.21
CA PHE A 67 4.63 -0.17 12.83
C PHE A 67 6.13 0.18 12.76
N ILE A 68 6.90 -0.16 13.80
CA ILE A 68 8.34 0.11 13.87
C ILE A 68 9.09 -0.64 12.77
N VAL A 69 8.84 -1.94 12.62
CA VAL A 69 9.49 -2.77 11.58
C VAL A 69 9.15 -2.23 10.19
N SER A 70 7.89 -1.92 9.92
CA SER A 70 7.46 -1.37 8.63
C SER A 70 8.11 -0.02 8.33
N PHE A 71 8.28 0.84 9.34
CA PHE A 71 8.94 2.13 9.19
C PHE A 71 10.40 1.97 8.72
N PHE A 72 11.18 1.13 9.40
CA PHE A 72 12.59 0.91 9.03
C PHE A 72 12.73 0.19 7.69
N VAL A 73 11.90 -0.81 7.42
CA VAL A 73 11.90 -1.52 6.14
C VAL A 73 11.54 -0.56 5.00
N ALA A 74 10.53 0.29 5.19
CA ALA A 74 10.14 1.28 4.18
C ALA A 74 11.29 2.25 3.86
N LEU A 75 12.01 2.76 4.86
CA LEU A 75 13.17 3.64 4.62
C LEU A 75 14.22 2.98 3.73
N GLY A 76 14.57 1.71 3.99
CA GLY A 76 15.53 0.97 3.17
C GLY A 76 15.00 0.66 1.77
N VAL A 77 13.75 0.19 1.69
CA VAL A 77 13.12 -0.23 0.42
C VAL A 77 12.89 0.95 -0.52
N VAL A 78 12.51 2.14 -0.02
CA VAL A 78 12.26 3.32 -0.86
C VAL A 78 13.52 3.74 -1.61
N ALA A 79 14.67 3.84 -0.91
CA ALA A 79 15.94 4.20 -1.55
C ALA A 79 16.37 3.17 -2.60
N TRP A 80 16.25 1.88 -2.27
CA TRP A 80 16.57 0.79 -3.20
C TRP A 80 15.65 0.78 -4.42
N PHE A 81 14.33 0.92 -4.20
CA PHE A 81 13.31 0.88 -5.23
C PHE A 81 13.47 2.03 -6.23
N MET A 82 13.77 3.24 -5.75
CA MET A 82 14.04 4.38 -6.62
C MET A 82 15.23 4.12 -7.55
N ASN A 83 16.32 3.53 -7.06
CA ASN A 83 17.46 3.16 -7.89
C ASN A 83 17.14 2.04 -8.88
N TRP A 84 16.38 1.03 -8.44
CA TRP A 84 16.01 -0.09 -9.30
C TRP A 84 15.19 0.35 -10.51
N VAL A 85 14.16 1.17 -10.27
CA VAL A 85 13.27 1.59 -11.35
C VAL A 85 13.98 2.50 -12.35
N ARG A 86 14.89 3.36 -11.89
CA ARG A 86 15.76 4.16 -12.76
C ARG A 86 16.52 3.29 -13.77
N ALA A 87 16.97 2.09 -13.37
CA ALA A 87 17.78 1.21 -14.21
C ALA A 87 16.97 0.21 -15.06
N ARG A 88 15.90 -0.39 -14.53
CA ARG A 88 15.22 -1.55 -15.17
C ARG A 88 13.75 -1.30 -15.55
N GLY A 89 13.17 -0.16 -15.15
CA GLY A 89 11.77 0.16 -15.40
C GLY A 89 10.76 -0.68 -14.61
N PHE A 90 9.48 -0.60 -14.99
CA PHE A 90 8.34 -1.18 -14.26
C PHE A 90 7.83 -2.52 -14.78
N VAL A 91 8.36 -3.02 -15.89
CA VAL A 91 7.85 -4.23 -16.58
C VAL A 91 7.78 -5.46 -15.66
N PRO A 92 8.79 -5.76 -14.81
CA PRO A 92 8.72 -6.91 -13.90
C PRO A 92 7.54 -6.81 -12.91
N PHE A 93 7.24 -5.60 -12.44
CA PHE A 93 6.14 -5.35 -11.51
C PHE A 93 4.76 -5.55 -12.16
N ALA A 94 4.63 -5.20 -13.45
CA ALA A 94 3.40 -5.44 -14.20
C ALA A 94 3.16 -6.94 -14.41
N ILE A 95 4.19 -7.69 -14.81
CA ILE A 95 4.11 -9.15 -15.02
C ILE A 95 3.76 -9.85 -13.71
N TYR A 96 4.43 -9.52 -12.60
CA TYR A 96 4.14 -10.05 -11.27
C TYR A 96 2.66 -9.89 -10.89
N ARG A 97 2.08 -8.71 -11.14
CA ARG A 97 0.67 -8.43 -10.85
C ARG A 97 -0.30 -9.22 -11.71
N ILE A 98 0.01 -9.41 -13.01
CA ILE A 98 -0.84 -10.20 -13.91
C ILE A 98 -0.86 -11.66 -13.46
N ILE A 99 0.29 -12.23 -13.14
CA ILE A 99 0.40 -13.62 -12.67
C ILE A 99 -0.38 -13.82 -11.36
N LEU A 100 -0.18 -12.94 -10.38
CA LEU A 100 -0.92 -13.00 -9.12
C LEU A 100 -2.42 -12.79 -9.30
N GLY A 101 -2.82 -11.84 -10.15
CA GLY A 101 -4.22 -11.58 -10.45
C GLY A 101 -4.90 -12.81 -11.05
N ILE A 102 -4.25 -13.48 -12.01
CA ILE A 102 -4.74 -14.74 -12.58
C ILE A 102 -4.80 -15.83 -11.49
N GLY A 103 -3.77 -15.96 -10.65
CA GLY A 103 -3.74 -16.92 -9.56
C GLY A 103 -4.89 -16.75 -8.56
N LEU A 104 -5.15 -15.51 -8.13
CA LEU A 104 -6.28 -15.16 -7.27
C LEU A 104 -7.62 -15.46 -7.93
N LEU A 105 -7.78 -15.15 -9.22
CA LEU A 105 -9.01 -15.40 -9.97
C LEU A 105 -9.29 -16.90 -10.10
N VAL A 106 -8.26 -17.72 -10.34
CA VAL A 106 -8.37 -19.18 -10.33
C VAL A 106 -8.77 -19.69 -8.95
N LEU A 107 -8.19 -19.16 -7.87
CA LEU A 107 -8.51 -19.58 -6.52
C LEU A 107 -9.95 -19.23 -6.12
N LEU A 108 -10.42 -18.05 -6.53
CA LEU A 108 -11.79 -17.58 -6.34
C LEU A 108 -12.80 -18.47 -7.10
N VAL A 109 -12.53 -18.77 -8.37
CA VAL A 109 -13.39 -19.66 -9.18
C VAL A 109 -13.43 -21.09 -8.62
N ARG A 110 -12.38 -21.51 -7.91
CA ARG A 110 -12.34 -22.81 -7.22
C ARG A 110 -13.08 -22.82 -5.86
N GLY A 111 -13.62 -21.68 -5.41
CA GLY A 111 -14.41 -21.58 -4.17
C GLY A 111 -13.61 -21.79 -2.88
N ILE A 112 -12.28 -21.57 -2.94
CA ILE A 112 -11.39 -21.73 -1.78
C ILE A 112 -11.26 -20.40 -1.00
N MET A 113 -11.74 -19.28 -1.56
CA MET A 113 -11.89 -17.95 -0.95
C MET A 113 -13.30 -17.43 -1.16
#